data_AF-A0A933FCB4-F1
#
_entry.id   AF-A0A933FCB4-F1
#
_cell.length_a   1.000
_cell.length_b   1.000
_cell.length_c   1.000
_cell.angle_alpha   90.00
_cell.angle_beta   90.00
_cell.angle_gamma   90.00
#
_symmetry.space_group_name_H-M   'P 1'
#
loop_
_entity.id
_entity.type
_entity.pdbx_description
1 polymer ?
#
loop_
_entity_poly.entity_id
_entity_poly.type
_entity_poly.pdbx_seq_one_letter_code
_entity_poly.pdbx_strand_id
1 'polypeptide(L)'
;MKAGFASKNITARARRRVELAIAVAQERLIHTHVEHALDLIERVGGQIPFESALGIYTRLLRLSEDEARVITTRALALLGERAAEAAQWPELVEQGGKNGKKPGYRALLGQVRQRLRGRVNDELRRWIELSAARTEVALIETHLQNALNLVELLEQELPFTAVVELYLDALDVRDSVAEVVYYMTLARLSEQHLPPVRAREPAVAGAAEERRLRVLENGD
;
A
#
# COMPACT_ATOMS: atom_id res chain seq x y z
N MET A 1 11.03 1.65 17.09
CA MET A 1 11.33 1.70 18.55
C MET A 1 10.86 0.37 19.12
N LYS A 2 11.69 -0.38 19.87
CA LYS A 2 11.33 -1.76 20.28
C LYS A 2 10.28 -1.78 21.40
N ALA A 3 9.12 -2.41 21.16
CA ALA A 3 7.94 -2.58 22.01
C ALA A 3 8.15 -3.47 23.26
N GLY A 4 9.34 -3.46 23.86
CA GLY A 4 9.63 -4.22 25.09
C GLY A 4 8.75 -3.86 26.28
N PHE A 5 7.97 -2.77 26.19
CA PHE A 5 7.07 -2.28 27.22
C PHE A 5 5.60 -2.74 27.04
N ALA A 6 5.08 -2.83 25.81
CA ALA A 6 3.65 -3.10 25.58
C ALA A 6 3.25 -4.57 25.84
N SER A 7 4.15 -5.53 25.54
CA SER A 7 3.83 -6.96 25.62
C SER A 7 3.76 -7.55 27.04
N LYS A 8 4.26 -6.82 28.06
CA LYS A 8 4.37 -7.34 29.44
C LYS A 8 3.07 -7.26 30.24
N ASN A 9 2.09 -6.43 29.83
CA ASN A 9 0.90 -6.13 30.64
C ASN A 9 -0.44 -6.62 30.05
N ILE A 10 -0.45 -7.34 28.92
CA ILE A 10 -1.70 -7.81 28.31
C ILE A 10 -2.17 -9.14 28.90
N THR A 11 -3.50 -9.26 29.04
CA THR A 11 -4.13 -10.50 29.50
C THR A 11 -3.88 -11.66 28.52
N ALA A 12 -3.97 -12.91 29.00
CA ALA A 12 -3.85 -14.09 28.11
C ALA A 12 -4.93 -14.12 27.01
N ARG A 13 -6.10 -13.53 27.27
CA ARG A 13 -7.18 -13.38 26.28
C ARG A 13 -6.81 -12.34 25.22
N ALA A 14 -6.30 -11.17 25.62
CA ALA A 14 -5.82 -10.16 24.67
C ALA A 14 -4.65 -10.66 23.83
N ARG A 15 -3.73 -11.42 24.41
CA ARG A 15 -2.63 -12.03 23.66
C ARG A 15 -3.14 -12.89 22.51
N ARG A 16 -4.12 -13.78 22.76
CA ARG A 16 -4.74 -14.59 21.71
C ARG A 16 -5.47 -13.75 20.66
N ARG A 17 -6.12 -12.65 21.08
CA ARG A 17 -6.77 -11.71 20.17
C ARG A 17 -5.76 -11.02 19.24
N VAL A 18 -4.62 -10.59 19.80
CA VAL A 18 -3.50 -10.03 19.03
C VAL A 18 -3.00 -11.07 18.03
N GLU A 19 -2.70 -12.30 18.46
CA GLU A 19 -2.21 -13.36 17.57
C GLU A 19 -3.14 -13.58 16.38
N LEU A 20 -4.46 -13.67 16.61
CA LEU A 20 -5.45 -13.82 15.53
C LEU A 20 -5.51 -12.58 14.63
N ALA A 21 -5.49 -11.38 15.20
CA ALA A 21 -5.53 -10.14 14.43
C ALA A 21 -4.27 -9.97 13.54
N ILE A 22 -3.10 -10.34 14.06
CA ILE A 22 -1.85 -10.34 13.29
C ILE A 22 -1.92 -11.36 12.15
N ALA A 23 -2.43 -12.58 12.40
CA ALA A 23 -2.62 -13.56 11.33
C ALA A 23 -3.58 -13.07 10.24
N VAL A 24 -4.68 -12.42 10.62
CA VAL A 24 -5.63 -11.80 9.68
C VAL A 24 -4.95 -10.68 8.88
N ALA A 25 -4.12 -9.85 9.53
CA ALA A 25 -3.39 -8.79 8.85
C ALA A 25 -2.39 -9.34 7.82
N GLN A 26 -1.63 -10.38 8.17
CA GLN A 26 -0.72 -11.07 7.25
C GLN A 26 -1.46 -11.60 6.03
N GLU A 27 -2.60 -12.26 6.24
CA GLU A 27 -3.42 -12.79 5.13
C GLU A 27 -3.95 -11.67 4.23
N ARG A 28 -4.42 -10.56 4.79
CA ARG A 28 -4.88 -9.38 4.01
C ARG A 28 -3.75 -8.74 3.21
N LEU A 29 -2.53 -8.68 3.75
CA LEU A 29 -1.36 -8.16 3.04
C LEU A 29 -0.97 -9.07 1.87
N ILE A 30 -0.94 -10.40 2.08
CA ILE A 30 -0.71 -11.38 1.01
C ILE A 30 -1.79 -11.24 -0.07
N HIS A 31 -3.05 -11.12 0.33
CA HIS A 31 -4.17 -10.94 -0.61
C HIS A 31 -3.99 -9.67 -1.46
N THR A 32 -3.67 -8.53 -0.82
CA THR A 32 -3.36 -7.26 -1.51
C THR A 32 -2.25 -7.47 -2.54
N HIS A 33 -1.18 -8.17 -2.18
CA HIS A 33 -0.10 -8.48 -3.11
C HIS A 33 -0.55 -9.31 -4.30
N VAL A 34 -1.37 -10.34 -4.07
CA VAL A 34 -1.86 -11.25 -5.12
C VAL A 34 -2.75 -10.50 -6.10
N GLU A 35 -3.69 -9.68 -5.62
CA GLU A 35 -4.55 -8.85 -6.47
C GLU A 35 -3.71 -7.93 -7.36
N HIS A 36 -2.75 -7.22 -6.76
CA HIS A 36 -1.89 -6.30 -7.50
C HIS A 36 -0.93 -7.01 -8.48
N ALA A 37 -0.48 -8.21 -8.15
CA ALA A 37 0.34 -9.01 -9.07
C ALA A 37 -0.47 -9.44 -10.30
N LEU A 38 -1.73 -9.85 -10.11
CA LEU A 38 -2.64 -10.18 -11.21
C LEU A 38 -2.96 -8.94 -12.07
N ASP A 39 -3.24 -7.81 -11.43
CA ASP A 39 -3.44 -6.52 -12.09
C ASP A 39 -2.23 -6.14 -12.97
N LEU A 40 -1.01 -6.37 -12.49
CA LEU A 40 0.20 -6.14 -13.28
C LEU A 40 0.24 -7.09 -14.49
N ILE A 41 0.02 -8.39 -14.28
CA ILE A 41 0.02 -9.41 -15.35
C ILE A 41 -0.98 -9.01 -16.44
N GLU A 42 -2.19 -8.61 -16.07
CA GLU A 42 -3.23 -8.20 -17.01
C GLU A 42 -2.80 -6.95 -17.80
N ARG A 43 -2.19 -5.95 -17.15
CA ARG A 43 -1.71 -4.72 -17.80
C ARG A 43 -0.56 -4.97 -18.77
N VAL A 44 0.31 -5.95 -18.50
CA VAL A 44 1.53 -6.21 -19.29
C VAL A 44 1.45 -7.45 -20.18
N GLY A 45 0.36 -8.21 -20.13
CA GLY A 45 0.23 -9.55 -20.73
C GLY A 45 0.42 -9.62 -22.25
N GLY A 46 0.32 -8.49 -22.95
CA GLY A 46 0.64 -8.40 -24.39
C GLY A 46 2.10 -8.08 -24.72
N GLN A 47 2.93 -7.81 -23.71
CA GLN A 47 4.31 -7.33 -23.88
C GLN A 47 5.36 -8.28 -23.32
N ILE A 48 5.08 -8.94 -22.19
CA ILE A 48 5.96 -9.90 -21.54
C ILE A 48 5.18 -11.10 -21.01
N PRO A 49 5.81 -12.29 -20.88
CA PRO A 49 5.20 -13.44 -20.22
C PRO A 49 4.86 -13.15 -18.75
N PHE A 50 3.82 -13.79 -18.22
CA PHE A 50 3.35 -13.56 -16.84
C PHE A 50 4.40 -13.95 -15.80
N GLU A 51 5.25 -14.96 -16.06
CA GLU A 51 6.35 -15.33 -15.16
C GLU A 51 7.40 -14.22 -15.07
N SER A 52 7.64 -13.53 -16.19
CA SER A 52 8.53 -12.37 -16.22
C SER A 52 7.91 -11.21 -15.44
N ALA A 53 6.60 -10.98 -15.56
CA ALA A 53 5.89 -9.96 -14.78
C ALA A 53 5.96 -10.25 -13.28
N LEU A 54 5.70 -11.49 -12.85
CA LEU A 54 5.82 -11.92 -11.44
C LEU A 54 7.26 -11.79 -10.93
N GLY A 55 8.25 -12.21 -11.72
CA GLY A 55 9.65 -12.06 -11.36
C GLY A 55 10.11 -10.59 -11.27
N ILE A 56 9.51 -9.68 -12.03
CA ILE A 56 9.73 -8.23 -11.89
C ILE A 56 9.07 -7.72 -10.61
N TYR A 57 7.81 -8.09 -10.37
CA TYR A 57 7.01 -7.68 -9.22
C TYR A 57 7.71 -8.00 -7.88
N THR A 58 8.11 -9.26 -7.69
CA THR A 58 8.74 -9.72 -6.44
C THR A 58 10.04 -9.01 -6.14
N ARG A 59 10.86 -8.76 -7.17
CA ARG A 59 12.13 -8.03 -7.04
C ARG A 59 11.93 -6.55 -6.76
N LEU A 60 10.98 -5.91 -7.45
CA LEU A 60 10.74 -4.47 -7.34
C LEU A 60 10.20 -4.11 -5.95
N LEU A 61 9.31 -4.95 -5.40
CA LEU A 61 8.77 -4.79 -4.03
C LEU A 61 9.65 -5.42 -2.95
N ARG A 62 10.83 -5.94 -3.33
CA ARG A 62 11.84 -6.50 -2.40
C ARG A 62 11.27 -7.55 -1.45
N LEU A 63 10.37 -8.39 -1.95
CA LEU A 63 9.73 -9.44 -1.16
C LEU A 63 10.75 -10.48 -0.69
N SER A 64 10.54 -11.03 0.50
CA SER A 64 11.31 -12.19 0.96
C SER A 64 11.04 -13.40 0.07
N GLU A 65 11.92 -14.40 0.13
CA GLU A 65 11.75 -15.62 -0.68
C GLU A 65 10.44 -16.34 -0.37
N ASP A 66 10.06 -16.39 0.92
CA ASP A 66 8.84 -17.06 1.36
C ASP A 66 7.58 -16.29 0.90
N GLU A 67 7.55 -14.96 1.04
CA GLU A 67 6.46 -14.13 0.53
C GLU A 67 6.32 -14.27 -0.99
N ALA A 68 7.43 -14.16 -1.71
CA ALA A 68 7.46 -14.30 -3.17
C ALA A 68 6.91 -15.67 -3.60
N ARG A 69 7.26 -16.75 -2.90
CA ARG A 69 6.77 -18.11 -3.17
C ARG A 69 5.25 -18.19 -2.96
N VAL A 70 4.74 -17.69 -1.84
CA VAL A 70 3.31 -17.71 -1.51
C VAL A 70 2.50 -16.89 -2.51
N ILE A 71 2.92 -15.65 -2.79
CA ILE A 71 2.24 -14.74 -3.71
C ILE A 71 2.25 -15.31 -5.14
N THR A 72 3.39 -15.82 -5.61
CA THR A 72 3.50 -16.44 -6.94
C THR A 72 2.55 -17.63 -7.04
N THR A 73 2.57 -18.53 -6.06
CA THR A 73 1.72 -19.73 -6.07
C THR A 73 0.24 -19.37 -6.12
N ARG A 74 -0.20 -18.42 -5.29
CA ARG A 74 -1.60 -17.97 -5.25
C ARG A 74 -2.03 -17.23 -6.52
N ALA A 75 -1.17 -16.36 -7.06
CA ALA A 75 -1.45 -15.67 -8.32
C ALA A 75 -1.59 -16.64 -9.49
N LEU A 76 -0.71 -17.64 -9.58
CA LEU A 76 -0.78 -18.67 -10.62
C LEU A 76 -2.02 -19.57 -10.47
N ALA A 77 -2.39 -19.93 -9.23
CA ALA A 77 -3.62 -20.69 -8.98
C ALA A 77 -4.86 -19.93 -9.47
N LEU A 78 -5.00 -18.65 -9.08
CA LEU A 78 -6.11 -17.80 -9.53
C LEU A 78 -6.12 -17.58 -11.04
N LEU A 79 -4.94 -17.41 -11.66
CA LEU A 79 -4.84 -17.29 -13.11
C LEU A 79 -5.30 -18.57 -13.81
N GLY A 80 -4.92 -19.74 -13.27
CA GLY A 80 -5.34 -21.05 -13.77
C GLY A 80 -6.85 -21.29 -13.63
N GLU A 81 -7.44 -20.90 -12.49
CA GLU A 81 -8.89 -20.96 -12.27
C GLU A 81 -9.65 -20.09 -13.29
N ARG A 82 -9.24 -18.82 -13.46
CA ARG A 82 -9.83 -17.91 -14.45
C ARG A 82 -9.70 -18.43 -15.89
N ALA A 83 -8.55 -19.01 -16.22
CA ALA A 83 -8.30 -19.60 -17.54
C ALA A 83 -9.21 -20.80 -17.82
N ALA A 84 -9.42 -21.65 -16.82
CA ALA A 84 -10.32 -22.79 -16.91
C ALA A 84 -11.78 -22.33 -17.08
N GLU A 85 -12.21 -21.33 -16.32
CA GLU A 85 -13.56 -20.75 -16.43
C GLU A 85 -13.79 -20.08 -17.80
N ALA A 86 -12.80 -19.35 -18.32
CA ALA A 86 -12.89 -18.70 -19.61
C ALA A 86 -12.69 -19.64 -20.81
N ALA A 87 -12.33 -20.91 -20.57
CA ALA A 87 -11.83 -21.85 -21.59
C ALA A 87 -10.71 -21.26 -22.47
N GLN A 88 -9.98 -20.28 -21.94
CA GLN A 88 -8.92 -19.56 -22.64
C GLN A 88 -7.68 -19.54 -21.73
N TRP A 89 -6.65 -20.25 -22.16
CA TRP A 89 -5.36 -20.20 -21.49
C TRP A 89 -4.61 -18.94 -21.90
N PRO A 90 -3.95 -18.23 -20.97
CA PRO A 90 -3.05 -17.15 -21.32
C PRO A 90 -1.99 -17.73 -22.26
N GLU A 91 -2.03 -17.37 -23.54
CA GLU A 91 -0.98 -17.78 -24.47
C GLU A 91 0.32 -17.16 -23.96
N LEU A 92 1.27 -18.03 -23.56
CA LEU A 92 2.64 -17.62 -23.37
C LEU A 92 3.07 -16.95 -24.66
N VAL A 93 3.40 -15.66 -24.61
CA VAL A 93 4.04 -14.98 -25.74
C VAL A 93 5.27 -15.81 -26.09
N GLU A 94 5.18 -16.60 -27.17
CA GLU A 94 6.30 -17.41 -27.63
C GLU A 94 7.48 -16.46 -27.82
N GLN A 95 8.56 -16.69 -27.06
CA GLN A 95 9.81 -15.99 -27.30
C GLN A 95 10.17 -16.23 -28.76
N GLY A 96 10.05 -15.17 -29.59
CA GLY A 96 10.27 -15.21 -31.02
C GLY A 96 11.65 -15.76 -31.36
N GLY A 97 11.71 -17.07 -31.52
CA GLY A 97 12.92 -17.86 -31.72
C GLY A 97 12.86 -18.63 -33.04
N LYS A 98 12.24 -18.10 -34.09
CA LYS A 98 12.39 -18.61 -35.45
C LYS A 98 12.36 -17.46 -36.45
N ASN A 99 13.50 -17.18 -37.09
CA ASN A 99 13.51 -16.98 -38.54
C ASN A 99 14.93 -16.94 -39.10
N GLY A 100 15.26 -18.01 -39.83
CA GLY A 100 16.30 -17.97 -40.85
C GLY A 100 15.91 -17.03 -42.00
N LYS A 101 16.91 -16.24 -42.43
CA LYS A 101 17.17 -15.71 -43.78
C LYS A 101 15.99 -15.20 -44.65
N LYS A 102 15.99 -13.89 -44.94
CA LYS A 102 16.46 -13.27 -46.22
C LYS A 102 16.38 -11.73 -46.16
N PRO A 103 17.33 -11.00 -46.80
CA PRO A 103 17.47 -9.54 -46.68
C PRO A 103 16.70 -8.78 -47.78
N GLY A 104 16.27 -7.55 -47.50
CA GLY A 104 15.76 -6.64 -48.55
C GLY A 104 14.86 -5.49 -48.07
N TYR A 105 13.96 -5.72 -47.11
CA TYR A 105 12.99 -4.70 -46.67
C TYR A 105 13.00 -4.43 -45.14
N ARG A 106 13.75 -5.26 -44.39
CA ARG A 106 13.77 -5.26 -42.91
C ARG A 106 14.66 -4.18 -42.28
N ALA A 107 15.59 -3.56 -43.01
CA ALA A 107 16.54 -2.60 -42.43
C ALA A 107 15.89 -1.25 -42.07
N LEU A 108 14.96 -0.76 -42.90
CA LEU A 108 14.19 0.46 -42.63
C LEU A 108 13.11 0.24 -41.55
N LEU A 109 12.41 -0.90 -41.59
CA LEU A 109 11.50 -1.31 -40.51
C LEU A 109 12.24 -1.61 -39.20
N GLY A 110 13.51 -2.00 -39.25
CA GLY A 110 14.35 -2.29 -38.09
C GLY A 110 14.56 -1.06 -37.19
N GLN A 111 14.81 0.12 -37.76
CA GLN A 111 14.96 1.36 -36.99
C GLN A 111 13.63 1.82 -36.38
N VAL A 112 12.52 1.70 -37.11
CA VAL A 112 11.18 1.99 -36.58
C VAL A 112 10.81 1.00 -35.48
N ARG A 113 11.11 -0.29 -35.67
CA ARG A 113 10.87 -1.36 -34.69
C ARG A 113 11.81 -1.27 -33.49
N GLN A 114 13.02 -0.73 -33.63
CA GLN A 114 13.96 -0.47 -32.54
C GLN A 114 13.56 0.78 -31.74
N ARG A 115 13.06 1.83 -32.40
CA ARG A 115 12.45 3.00 -31.73
C ARG A 115 11.10 2.67 -31.08
N LEU A 116 10.30 1.80 -31.69
CA LEU A 116 9.08 1.27 -31.09
C LEU A 116 9.43 0.33 -29.93
N ARG A 117 10.44 -0.52 -30.05
CA ARG A 117 10.92 -1.36 -28.94
C ARG A 117 11.50 -0.51 -27.81
N GLY A 118 12.19 0.60 -28.10
CA GLY A 118 12.62 1.58 -27.10
C GLY A 118 11.45 2.24 -26.38
N ARG A 119 10.49 2.80 -27.14
CA ARG A 119 9.30 3.46 -26.57
C ARG A 119 8.35 2.49 -25.84
N VAL A 120 8.17 1.28 -26.36
CA VAL A 120 7.42 0.20 -25.70
C VAL A 120 8.13 -0.21 -24.41
N ASN A 121 9.46 -0.24 -24.39
CA ASN A 121 10.21 -0.51 -23.16
C ASN A 121 10.08 0.66 -22.15
N ASP A 122 10.05 1.91 -22.60
CA ASP A 122 9.83 3.07 -21.73
C ASP A 122 8.40 3.08 -21.15
N GLU A 123 7.40 2.74 -21.97
CA GLU A 123 6.01 2.65 -21.55
C GLU A 123 5.76 1.45 -20.62
N LEU A 124 6.28 0.27 -20.96
CA LEU A 124 6.26 -0.92 -20.10
C LEU A 124 6.91 -0.64 -18.75
N ARG A 125 8.11 -0.04 -18.77
CA ARG A 125 8.82 0.35 -17.57
C ARG A 125 7.99 1.31 -16.73
N ARG A 126 7.38 2.32 -17.36
CA ARG A 126 6.49 3.26 -16.67
C ARG A 126 5.30 2.55 -16.04
N TRP A 127 4.65 1.62 -16.74
CA TRP A 127 3.52 0.87 -16.18
C TRP A 127 3.93 -0.01 -15.01
N ILE A 128 5.10 -0.67 -15.09
CA ILE A 128 5.68 -1.44 -14.00
C ILE A 128 5.94 -0.54 -12.78
N GLU A 129 6.60 0.60 -12.98
CA GLU A 129 6.91 1.56 -11.91
C GLU A 129 5.63 2.11 -11.25
N LEU A 130 4.63 2.50 -12.04
CA LEU A 130 3.34 2.98 -11.52
C LEU A 130 2.54 1.89 -10.82
N SER A 131 2.58 0.65 -11.34
CA SER A 131 1.92 -0.49 -10.71
C SER A 131 2.53 -0.79 -9.34
N ALA A 132 3.86 -0.81 -9.24
CA ALA A 132 4.55 -0.99 -7.97
C ALA A 132 4.26 0.14 -6.97
N ALA A 133 4.25 1.39 -7.43
CA ALA A 133 3.88 2.52 -6.58
C ALA A 133 2.45 2.38 -6.05
N ARG A 134 1.51 1.97 -6.91
CA ARG A 134 0.12 1.71 -6.51
C ARG A 134 0.04 0.57 -5.49
N THR A 135 0.84 -0.48 -5.64
CA THR A 135 0.92 -1.57 -4.66
C THR A 135 1.44 -1.09 -3.31
N GLU A 136 2.53 -0.33 -3.27
CA GLU A 136 3.08 0.21 -2.02
C GLU A 136 2.03 1.06 -1.26
N VAL A 137 1.26 1.90 -1.97
CA VAL A 137 0.17 2.66 -1.37
C VAL A 137 -0.93 1.75 -0.84
N ALA A 138 -1.36 0.75 -1.61
CA ALA A 138 -2.39 -0.19 -1.17
C ALA A 138 -1.95 -0.99 0.08
N LEU A 139 -0.67 -1.36 0.18
CA LEU A 139 -0.12 -2.02 1.37
C LEU A 139 -0.15 -1.09 2.60
N ILE A 140 0.21 0.19 2.43
CA ILE A 140 0.10 1.19 3.50
C ILE A 140 -1.35 1.31 3.98
N GLU A 141 -2.30 1.38 3.05
CA GLU A 141 -3.74 1.44 3.37
C GLU A 141 -4.20 0.17 4.10
N THR A 142 -3.78 -1.01 3.65
CA THR A 142 -4.07 -2.29 4.30
C THR A 142 -3.47 -2.34 5.72
N HIS A 143 -2.24 -1.85 5.92
CA HIS A 143 -1.65 -1.72 7.25
C HIS A 143 -2.45 -0.77 8.15
N LEU A 144 -2.84 0.40 7.65
CA LEU A 144 -3.68 1.37 8.38
C LEU A 144 -4.98 0.74 8.85
N GLN A 145 -5.71 0.06 7.95
CA GLN A 145 -6.97 -0.59 8.31
C GLN A 145 -6.76 -1.69 9.36
N ASN A 146 -5.71 -2.49 9.25
CA ASN A 146 -5.41 -3.53 10.24
C ASN A 146 -5.00 -2.95 11.60
N ALA A 147 -4.23 -1.86 11.62
CA ALA A 147 -3.86 -1.17 12.84
C ALA A 147 -5.09 -0.60 13.57
N LEU A 148 -6.00 0.06 12.83
CA LEU A 148 -7.27 0.55 13.37
C LEU A 148 -8.13 -0.58 13.96
N ASN A 149 -8.28 -1.69 13.21
CA ASN A 149 -9.00 -2.87 13.71
C ASN A 149 -8.40 -3.42 15.01
N LEU A 150 -7.06 -3.42 15.14
CA LEU A 150 -6.41 -3.88 16.38
C LEU A 150 -6.61 -2.89 17.53
N VAL A 151 -6.58 -1.59 17.25
CA VAL A 151 -6.90 -0.54 18.23
C VAL A 151 -8.31 -0.74 18.78
N GLU A 152 -9.30 -0.92 17.91
CA GLU A 152 -10.69 -1.19 18.32
C GLU A 152 -10.78 -2.47 19.18
N LEU A 153 -10.04 -3.51 18.83
CA LEU A 153 -10.02 -4.78 19.56
C LEU A 153 -9.45 -4.66 20.98
N LEU A 154 -8.57 -3.68 21.22
CA LEU A 154 -7.79 -3.53 22.46
C LEU A 154 -8.00 -2.19 23.18
N GLU A 155 -8.97 -1.38 22.76
CA GLU A 155 -9.21 -0.02 23.27
C GLU A 155 -9.33 0.02 24.82
N GLN A 156 -9.90 -1.02 25.42
CA GLN A 156 -10.11 -1.11 26.87
C GLN A 156 -8.91 -1.71 27.64
N GLU A 157 -7.88 -2.19 26.93
CA GLU A 157 -6.74 -2.91 27.53
C GLU A 157 -5.42 -2.14 27.41
N LEU A 158 -5.23 -1.36 26.34
CA LEU A 158 -3.99 -0.63 26.06
C LEU A 158 -4.25 0.76 25.47
N PRO A 159 -3.37 1.74 25.72
CA PRO A 159 -3.45 3.03 25.03
C PRO A 159 -3.18 2.89 23.54
N PHE A 160 -3.82 3.73 22.72
CA PHE A 160 -3.74 3.66 21.25
C PHE A 160 -2.32 3.58 20.71
N THR A 161 -1.42 4.44 21.19
CA THR A 161 -0.02 4.46 20.74
C THR A 161 0.68 3.12 20.97
N ALA A 162 0.46 2.49 22.12
CA ALA A 162 1.05 1.19 22.44
C ALA A 162 0.48 0.06 21.57
N VAL A 163 -0.80 0.13 21.20
CA VAL A 163 -1.42 -0.86 20.30
C VAL A 163 -0.86 -0.74 18.89
N VAL A 164 -0.70 0.49 18.37
CA VAL A 164 -0.13 0.72 17.04
C VAL A 164 1.34 0.29 17.00
N GLU A 165 2.13 0.62 18.01
CA GLU A 165 3.52 0.13 18.12
C GLU A 165 3.59 -1.40 18.18
N LEU A 166 2.70 -2.03 18.96
CA LEU A 166 2.60 -3.49 19.03
C LEU A 166 2.31 -4.11 17.66
N TYR A 167 1.39 -3.52 16.88
CA TYR A 167 1.06 -3.98 15.54
C TYR A 167 2.28 -3.91 14.59
N LEU A 168 2.93 -2.75 14.55
CA LEU A 168 4.06 -2.50 13.65
C LEU A 168 5.24 -3.41 13.97
N ASP A 169 5.53 -3.60 15.26
CA ASP A 169 6.60 -4.49 15.72
C ASP A 169 6.27 -5.96 15.46
N ALA A 170 5.01 -6.38 15.66
CA ALA A 170 4.61 -7.78 15.45
C ALA A 170 4.69 -8.21 13.98
N LEU A 171 4.52 -7.29 13.03
CA LEU A 171 4.65 -7.54 11.60
C LEU A 171 6.03 -7.19 11.02
N ASP A 172 6.97 -6.71 11.85
CA ASP A 172 8.30 -6.24 11.42
C ASP A 172 8.21 -5.26 10.23
N VAL A 173 7.28 -4.30 10.33
CA VAL A 173 7.02 -3.34 9.25
C VAL A 173 8.25 -2.46 9.04
N ARG A 174 8.72 -2.33 7.79
CA ARG A 174 9.83 -1.45 7.41
C ARG A 174 9.67 -0.04 7.99
N ASP A 175 10.73 0.50 8.60
CA ASP A 175 10.72 1.79 9.31
C ASP A 175 9.99 2.92 8.59
N SER A 176 10.26 3.12 7.29
CA SER A 176 9.63 4.18 6.49
C SER A 176 8.11 4.03 6.35
N VAL A 177 7.63 2.78 6.27
CA VAL A 177 6.21 2.45 6.18
C VAL A 177 5.59 2.51 7.57
N ALA A 178 6.30 2.01 8.59
CA ALA A 178 5.86 2.01 9.97
C ALA A 178 5.57 3.43 10.47
N GLU A 179 6.45 4.40 10.19
CA GLU A 179 6.25 5.80 10.57
C GLU A 179 5.00 6.41 9.92
N VAL A 180 4.80 6.17 8.62
CA VAL A 180 3.62 6.67 7.89
C VAL A 180 2.35 6.05 8.45
N VAL A 181 2.31 4.72 8.61
CA VAL A 181 1.16 4.00 9.16
C VAL A 181 0.86 4.46 10.59
N TYR A 182 1.88 4.67 11.42
CA TYR A 182 1.73 5.16 12.79
C TYR A 182 0.97 6.49 12.81
N TYR A 183 1.49 7.51 12.10
CA TYR A 183 0.86 8.83 12.09
C TYR A 183 -0.49 8.85 11.39
N MET A 184 -0.67 8.09 10.31
CA MET A 184 -1.99 7.97 9.66
C MET A 184 -3.02 7.34 10.59
N THR A 185 -2.64 6.31 11.36
CA THR A 185 -3.54 5.65 12.31
C THR A 185 -3.93 6.63 13.42
N LEU A 186 -2.97 7.33 14.02
CA LEU A 186 -3.26 8.33 15.04
C LEU A 186 -4.09 9.50 14.50
N ALA A 187 -3.86 9.93 13.26
CA ALA A 187 -4.66 10.97 12.62
C ALA A 187 -6.12 10.52 12.47
N ARG A 188 -6.38 9.29 12.03
CA ARG A 188 -7.74 8.73 11.95
C ARG A 188 -8.43 8.61 13.31
N LEU A 189 -7.70 8.15 14.33
CA LEU A 189 -8.22 8.10 15.70
C LEU A 189 -8.50 9.52 16.24
N SER A 190 -7.70 10.51 15.83
CA SER A 190 -7.89 11.89 16.27
C SER A 190 -9.22 12.48 15.79
N GLU A 191 -9.70 12.08 14.62
CA GLU A 191 -11.01 12.48 14.07
C GLU A 191 -12.17 12.04 14.97
N GLN A 192 -11.97 10.99 15.77
CA GLN A 192 -13.00 10.39 16.63
C GLN A 192 -12.86 10.80 18.11
N HIS A 193 -11.62 11.00 18.59
CA HIS A 193 -11.33 11.15 20.01
C HIS A 193 -10.90 12.55 20.45
N LEU A 194 -10.48 13.43 19.52
CA LEU A 194 -10.16 14.80 19.92
C LEU A 194 -11.43 15.61 20.22
N PRO A 195 -11.39 16.49 21.24
CA PRO A 195 -12.50 17.40 21.48
C PRO A 195 -12.72 18.27 20.23
N PRO A 196 -13.97 18.65 19.92
CA PRO A 196 -14.24 19.56 18.81
C PRO A 196 -13.44 20.83 19.01
N VAL A 197 -12.85 21.35 17.93
CA VAL A 197 -12.14 22.62 17.95
C VAL A 197 -13.12 23.66 18.45
N ARG A 198 -12.92 24.19 19.67
CA ARG A 198 -13.69 25.32 20.17
C ARG A 198 -13.49 26.43 19.15
N ALA A 199 -14.57 26.80 18.45
CA ALA A 199 -14.56 27.98 17.59
C ALA A 199 -13.98 29.11 18.45
N ARG A 200 -12.87 29.67 18.00
CA ARG A 200 -12.22 30.79 18.68
C ARG A 200 -13.26 31.89 18.69
N GLU A 201 -13.94 32.10 19.82
CA GLU A 201 -14.82 33.26 19.98
C GLU A 201 -14.00 34.48 19.56
N PRO A 202 -14.48 35.30 18.63
CA PRO A 202 -13.74 36.47 18.20
C PRO A 202 -13.58 37.38 19.43
N ALA A 203 -12.39 37.33 20.03
CA ALA A 203 -12.02 38.06 21.24
C ALA A 203 -11.92 39.59 21.03
N VAL A 204 -12.67 40.16 20.08
CA VAL A 204 -12.48 41.54 19.62
C VAL A 204 -13.78 42.29 19.37
N ALA A 205 -14.92 41.87 19.94
CA ALA A 205 -16.11 42.74 19.99
C ALA A 205 -16.08 43.67 21.22
N GLY A 206 -15.61 43.22 22.39
CA GLY A 206 -15.63 44.04 23.62
C GLY A 206 -14.54 45.13 23.71
N ALA A 207 -13.33 44.86 23.22
CA ALA A 207 -12.19 45.77 23.38
C ALA A 207 -12.19 46.97 22.40
N ALA A 208 -13.03 46.94 21.38
CA ALA A 208 -13.23 48.06 20.45
C ALA A 208 -14.32 49.03 20.96
N GLU A 209 -15.34 48.51 21.67
CA GLU A 209 -16.40 49.30 22.31
C GLU A 209 -15.84 50.13 23.47
N GLU A 210 -15.04 49.51 24.37
CA GLU A 210 -14.43 50.21 25.52
C GLU A 210 -13.41 51.29 25.10
N ARG A 211 -12.74 51.11 23.96
CA ARG A 211 -11.84 52.13 23.40
C ARG A 211 -12.59 53.30 22.77
N ARG A 212 -13.78 53.08 22.22
CA ARG A 212 -14.62 54.16 21.66
C ARG A 212 -15.28 55.00 22.76
N LEU A 213 -15.73 54.38 23.85
CA LEU A 213 -16.30 55.10 24.99
C LEU A 213 -15.27 56.01 25.70
N ARG A 214 -14.04 55.54 25.90
CA ARG A 214 -12.97 56.35 26.53
C ARG A 214 -12.48 57.54 25.68
N VAL A 215 -12.68 57.53 24.36
CA VAL A 215 -12.30 58.65 23.49
C VAL A 215 -13.36 59.76 23.53
N LEU A 216 -14.63 59.43 23.82
CA LEU A 216 -15.70 60.40 23.93
C LEU A 216 -15.76 61.09 25.31
N GLU A 217 -15.24 60.46 26.37
CA GLU A 217 -15.19 61.05 27.72
C GLU A 217 -13.99 61.99 27.97
N ASN A 218 -12.98 62.00 27.09
CA ASN A 218 -11.75 62.80 27.25
C ASN A 218 -11.63 63.94 26.22
N GLY A 219 -12.72 64.29 25.53
CA GLY A 219 -12.76 65.31 24.50
C GLY A 219 -13.81 66.38 24.75
N ASP A 220 -13.69 67.09 25.88
CA ASP A 220 -14.30 68.41 26.15
C ASP A 220 -13.29 69.29 26.89
#